data_AF-A0A2V9VVP1-F1
#
_entry.id   AF-A0A2V9VVP1-F1
#
_cell.length_a   1.000
_cell.length_b   1.000
_cell.length_c   1.000
_cell.angle_alpha   90.00
_cell.angle_beta   90.00
_cell.angle_gamma   90.00
#
_symmetry.space_group_name_H-M   'P 1'
#
loop_
_entity.id
_entity.type
_entity.pdbx_description
1 polymer ?
#
loop_
_entity_poly.entity_id
_entity_poly.type
_entity_poly.pdbx_seq_one_letter_code
_entity_poly.pdbx_strand_id
1 'polypeptide(L)'
;MKKKPFAVRDWGGFFRSALPILQWLPQYRRSWFCSDVVAGLTLAAYAIPVSVAYASLAGLPPQAGLYCYLLGGIVYAVFGTSR
;
A
#
# COMPACT_ATOMS: atom_id res chain seq x y z
N MET A 1 30.06 -18.17 30.24
CA MET A 1 29.60 -16.76 30.23
C MET A 1 30.16 -16.07 28.99
N LYS A 2 29.50 -16.23 27.82
CA LYS A 2 29.96 -15.69 26.53
C LYS A 2 29.39 -14.28 26.34
N LYS A 3 30.24 -13.25 26.39
CA LYS A 3 29.87 -11.85 26.13
C LYS A 3 29.43 -11.73 24.67
N LYS A 4 28.15 -11.43 24.43
CA LYS A 4 27.66 -11.06 23.09
C LYS A 4 28.33 -9.73 22.71
N PRO A 5 29.05 -9.63 21.58
CA PRO A 5 29.66 -8.38 21.19
C PRO A 5 28.56 -7.37 20.86
N PHE A 6 28.88 -6.10 21.11
CA PHE A 6 28.08 -4.91 20.87
C PHE A 6 27.21 -5.04 19.61
N ALA A 7 25.89 -4.95 19.79
CA ALA A 7 24.93 -4.99 18.70
C ALA A 7 25.17 -3.79 17.77
N VAL A 8 25.82 -4.04 16.63
CA VAL A 8 25.83 -3.10 15.50
C VAL A 8 24.36 -2.97 15.10
N ARG A 9 23.78 -1.77 15.26
CA ARG A 9 22.36 -1.54 15.00
C ARG A 9 22.14 -1.66 13.49
N ASP A 10 21.66 -2.82 13.03
CA ASP A 10 21.35 -3.10 11.63
C ASP A 10 20.18 -2.23 11.14
N TRP A 11 20.43 -0.95 10.91
CA TRP A 11 19.45 0.00 10.37
C TRP A 11 18.88 -0.50 9.04
N GLY A 12 19.69 -1.14 8.21
CA GLY A 12 19.27 -1.68 6.91
C GLY A 12 18.16 -2.74 7.01
N GLY A 13 18.16 -3.59 8.05
CA GLY A 13 17.10 -4.57 8.30
C GLY A 13 15.81 -3.92 8.77
N PHE A 14 15.91 -2.88 9.61
CA PHE A 14 14.77 -2.12 10.10
C PHE A 14 14.03 -1.37 8.97
N PHE A 15 14.76 -0.70 8.07
CA PHE A 15 14.15 -0.01 6.92
C PHE A 15 13.47 -0.97 5.94
N ARG A 16 14.01 -2.17 5.74
CA ARG A 16 13.36 -3.21 4.92
C ARG A 16 12.07 -3.73 5.55
N SER A 17 12.00 -3.82 6.88
CA SER A 17 10.78 -4.20 7.59
C SER A 17 9.74 -3.07 7.64
N ALA A 18 10.19 -1.82 7.66
CA ALA A 18 9.30 -0.65 7.71
C ALA A 18 8.74 -0.23 6.33
N LEU A 19 9.47 -0.49 5.24
CA LEU A 19 9.07 -0.18 3.86
C LEU A 19 9.02 -1.45 3.01
N PRO A 20 7.94 -2.25 3.12
CA PRO A 20 7.78 -3.50 2.37
C PRO A 20 7.84 -3.30 0.84
N ILE A 21 7.56 -2.08 0.34
CA ILE A 21 7.73 -1.72 -1.07
C ILE A 21 9.12 -2.01 -1.62
N LEU A 22 10.17 -1.84 -0.81
CA LEU A 22 11.54 -2.10 -1.23
C LEU A 22 11.83 -3.61 -1.40
N GLN A 23 10.98 -4.47 -0.87
CA GLN A 23 11.11 -5.92 -0.99
C GLN A 23 10.38 -6.49 -2.20
N TRP A 24 9.13 -6.05 -2.44
CA TRP A 24 8.30 -6.61 -3.50
C TRP A 24 8.54 -5.97 -4.87
N LEU A 25 8.82 -4.66 -4.92
CA LEU A 25 9.03 -3.93 -6.19
C LEU A 25 10.16 -4.51 -7.05
N PRO A 26 11.35 -4.87 -6.51
CA PRO A 26 12.39 -5.51 -7.32
C PRO A 26 12.08 -6.95 -7.75
N GLN A 27 11.11 -7.62 -7.10
CA GLN A 27 10.65 -8.96 -7.48
C GLN A 27 9.52 -8.92 -8.52
N TYR A 28 9.05 -7.73 -8.90
CA TYR A 28 7.92 -7.55 -9.79
C TYR A 28 8.22 -8.03 -11.21
N ARG A 29 7.38 -8.93 -11.73
CA ARG A 29 7.53 -9.48 -13.07
C ARG A 29 6.65 -8.71 -14.05
N ARG A 30 7.21 -8.38 -15.23
CA ARG A 30 6.45 -7.72 -16.32
C ARG A 30 5.23 -8.52 -16.79
N SER A 31 5.23 -9.84 -16.60
CA SER A 31 4.08 -10.69 -16.90
C SER A 31 2.84 -10.36 -16.08
N TRP A 32 3.00 -9.76 -14.89
CA TRP A 32 1.88 -9.38 -14.02
C TRP A 32 1.30 -8.00 -14.36
N PHE A 33 1.97 -7.22 -15.19
CA PHE A 33 1.52 -5.87 -15.52
C PHE A 33 0.12 -5.86 -16.15
N CYS A 34 -0.14 -6.73 -17.13
CA CYS A 34 -1.46 -6.79 -17.77
C CYS A 34 -2.55 -7.22 -16.79
N SER A 35 -2.29 -8.20 -15.92
CA SER A 35 -3.27 -8.64 -14.92
C SER A 35 -3.53 -7.55 -13.88
N ASP A 36 -2.48 -6.83 -13.45
CA ASP A 36 -2.60 -5.78 -12.44
C ASP A 36 -3.32 -4.55 -12.98
N VAL A 37 -3.16 -4.23 -14.26
CA VAL A 37 -3.93 -3.16 -14.90
C VAL A 37 -5.42 -3.51 -14.93
N VAL A 38 -5.78 -4.72 -15.32
CA VAL A 38 -7.18 -5.16 -15.35
C VAL A 38 -7.77 -5.22 -13.94
N ALA A 39 -7.03 -5.76 -12.97
CA ALA A 39 -7.43 -5.80 -11.57
C ALA A 39 -7.60 -4.39 -10.99
N GLY A 40 -6.66 -3.49 -11.29
CA GLY A 40 -6.70 -2.09 -10.84
C GLY A 40 -7.87 -1.31 -11.43
N LEU A 41 -8.17 -1.49 -12.72
CA LEU A 41 -9.34 -0.89 -13.36
C LEU A 41 -10.64 -1.41 -12.76
N THR A 42 -10.72 -2.72 -12.52
CA THR A 42 -11.89 -3.35 -11.88
C THR A 42 -12.09 -2.80 -10.47
N LEU A 43 -11.01 -2.73 -9.68
CA LEU A 43 -11.04 -2.18 -8.33
C LEU A 43 -11.43 -0.70 -8.33
N ALA A 44 -10.90 0.11 -9.26
CA ALA A 44 -11.24 1.52 -9.38
C ALA A 44 -12.72 1.73 -9.73
N ALA A 45 -13.25 0.95 -10.69
CA ALA A 45 -14.65 1.02 -11.08
C ALA A 45 -15.60 0.70 -9.91
N TYR A 46 -15.20 -0.22 -9.02
CA TYR A 46 -15.94 -0.54 -7.79
C TYR A 46 -15.75 0.50 -6.68
N ALA A 47 -14.51 0.93 -6.43
CA ALA A 47 -14.17 1.74 -5.26
C ALA A 47 -14.63 3.21 -5.38
N ILE A 48 -14.69 3.76 -6.60
CA ILE A 48 -15.18 5.13 -6.85
C ILE A 48 -16.64 5.31 -6.34
N PRO A 49 -17.64 4.53 -6.80
CA PRO A 49 -19.01 4.71 -6.32
C PRO A 49 -19.15 4.39 -4.83
N VAL A 50 -18.44 3.38 -4.33
CA VAL A 50 -18.48 3.00 -2.91
C VAL A 50 -17.93 4.10 -2.01
N SER A 51 -16.78 4.68 -2.34
CA SER A 51 -16.16 5.75 -1.54
C SER A 51 -17.01 7.03 -1.51
N VAL A 52 -17.64 7.39 -2.62
CA VAL A 52 -18.58 8.52 -2.71
C VAL A 52 -19.84 8.27 -1.88
N ALA A 53 -20.38 7.04 -1.90
CA ALA A 53 -21.52 6.66 -1.08
C ALA A 53 -21.19 6.76 0.42
N TYR A 54 -20.03 6.26 0.84
CA TYR A 54 -19.58 6.36 2.24
C TYR A 54 -19.34 7.81 2.69
N ALA A 55 -18.75 8.65 1.84
CA ALA A 55 -18.59 10.07 2.16
C ALA A 55 -19.94 10.75 2.37
N SER A 56 -20.92 10.42 1.52
CA SER A 56 -22.27 10.96 1.61
C SER A 56 -23.00 10.48 2.88
N LEU A 57 -22.83 9.21 3.27
CA LEU A 57 -23.37 8.66 4.53
C LEU A 57 -22.75 9.32 5.77
N ALA A 58 -21.49 9.75 5.69
CA ALA A 58 -20.80 10.48 6.75
C ALA A 58 -21.16 11.99 6.79
N GLY A 59 -22.01 12.47 5.88
CA GLY A 59 -22.35 13.90 5.78
C GLY A 59 -21.21 14.77 5.22
N LEU A 60 -20.21 14.16 4.59
CA LEU A 60 -19.06 14.84 3.99
C LEU A 60 -19.30 15.12 2.50
N PRO A 61 -18.57 16.09 1.90
CA PRO A 61 -18.56 16.26 0.45
C PRO A 61 -18.08 14.98 -0.27
N PRO A 62 -18.72 14.55 -1.37
CA PRO A 62 -18.35 13.36 -2.15
C PRO A 62 -16.86 13.28 -2.51
N GLN A 63 -16.22 14.42 -2.77
CA GLN A 63 -14.82 14.53 -3.15
C GLN A 63 -13.88 14.04 -2.04
N ALA A 64 -14.29 14.16 -0.77
CA ALA A 64 -13.51 13.67 0.36
C ALA A 64 -13.33 12.14 0.31
N GLY A 65 -14.34 11.40 -0.17
CA GLY A 65 -14.25 9.95 -0.36
C GLY A 65 -13.19 9.57 -1.39
N LEU A 66 -13.10 10.33 -2.48
CA LEU A 66 -12.09 10.14 -3.52
C LEU A 66 -10.66 10.41 -2.99
N TYR A 67 -10.48 11.48 -2.21
CA TYR A 67 -9.19 11.78 -1.60
C TYR A 67 -8.75 10.69 -0.62
N CYS A 68 -9.66 10.20 0.23
CA CYS A 68 -9.37 9.11 1.16
C CYS A 68 -8.99 7.82 0.43
N TYR A 69 -9.73 7.45 -0.63
CA TYR A 69 -9.42 6.26 -1.42
C TYR A 69 -8.02 6.36 -2.07
N LEU A 70 -7.71 7.49 -2.69
CA LEU A 70 -6.46 7.68 -3.43
C LEU A 70 -5.24 7.74 -2.50
N LEU A 71 -5.32 8.54 -1.43
CA LEU A 71 -4.26 8.64 -0.44
C LEU A 71 -4.08 7.33 0.34
N GLY A 72 -5.19 6.69 0.75
CA GLY A 72 -5.17 5.40 1.43
C GLY A 72 -4.54 4.30 0.56
N GLY A 73 -4.87 4.28 -0.73
CA GLY A 73 -4.27 3.35 -1.69
C GLY A 73 -2.76 3.55 -1.85
N ILE A 74 -2.29 4.80 -1.95
CA ILE A 74 -0.84 5.10 -2.03
C ILE A 74 -0.13 4.68 -0.75
N VAL A 75 -0.68 5.02 0.42
CA VAL A 75 -0.11 4.62 1.71
C VAL A 75 -0.07 3.10 1.82
N TYR A 76 -1.12 2.41 1.43
CA TYR A 76 -1.16 0.96 1.43
C TYR A 76 -0.17 0.35 0.44
N ALA A 77 0.04 0.92 -0.75
CA ALA A 77 1.03 0.42 -1.68
C ALA A 77 2.48 0.51 -1.13
N VAL A 78 2.76 1.53 -0.32
CA VAL A 78 4.09 1.78 0.26
C VAL A 78 4.34 0.95 1.53
N PHE A 79 3.35 0.92 2.44
CA PHE A 79 3.45 0.29 3.76
C PHE A 79 2.76 -1.07 3.87
N GLY A 80 1.99 -1.46 2.85
CA GLY A 80 1.25 -2.71 2.81
C GLY A 80 2.18 -3.89 2.71
N THR A 81 1.94 -4.87 3.58
CA THR A 81 2.70 -6.12 3.62
C THR A 81 2.03 -7.22 2.79
N SER A 82 0.79 -7.02 2.36
CA SER A 82 0.06 -7.93 1.47
C SER A 82 0.31 -7.58 0.01
N ARG A 83 0.40 -8.63 -0.81
CA ARG A 83 0.53 -8.56 -2.26
C ARG A 83 -0.80 -8.84 -2.91
#